data_AF-A0A0S7YPU1-F1
#
_entry.id   AF-A0A0S7YPU1-F1
#
_cell.length_a   1.000
_cell.length_b   1.000
_cell.length_c   1.000
_cell.angle_alpha   90.00
_cell.angle_beta   90.00
_cell.angle_gamma   90.00
#
_symmetry.space_group_name_H-M   'P 1'
#
loop_
_entity.id
_entity.type
_entity.pdbx_description
1 polymer ?
#
loop_
_entity_poly.entity_id
_entity_poly.type
_entity_poly.pdbx_seq_one_letter_code
_entity_poly.pdbx_strand_id
1 'polypeptide(L)'
;MISLRGFRSVAVTLQISCSLLFIPLSDSYADSSCGAIADRITHGGIVWTENAIFVQGTAAPNLSDPYKSVATIKRETQRAATLDAYRKAAEVLDGVNITGDRMASDSPQVTTRIQAYVSQPQICKAKYYADGGVDMVVKVPLSGDLAQALLPEAGFNVATAGSAYSGLIVDAANLTFSPALSPRFITPHGQVLFSQEKVRVEVIRSGSTVRYVNSEKQITREMVGTRPLKISAIALGPQSPSDLILADSASEALKDSPYFLGDGKVVIITAAPQTWSCSERFPEVKDQLIDWERKMVLARGFGRMNFTGQQDEAVRIRMMERAAEVDAQRRLLELLLDIPVDGRSRLRDTPVKSNRIQGIVRNAVRCGARYYRDGRAEVVLAAPFEGIVTEAIKPEGTPGTPVQTLAAAAATGLIVDTTGSNYYPVLAPELVTPDGTIVYNSQNAAKGWAHKHGIAGFQGSMDAARADPRIGPRPVIVRAGPDSRLPQRLVLSAVDAGKLAEIRQMPVALSQCRVVIVTEQPKLQ
;
A
#
# COMPACT_ATOMS: atom_id res chain seq x y z
N MET A 1 -53.18 -16.60 54.90
CA MET A 1 -54.51 -16.13 54.47
C MET A 1 -54.64 -14.68 54.91
N ILE A 2 -54.05 -13.78 54.13
CA ILE A 2 -54.66 -12.91 53.10
C ILE A 2 -55.41 -11.73 53.75
N SER A 3 -54.68 -10.62 53.77
CA SER A 3 -55.14 -9.26 54.02
C SER A 3 -55.44 -8.60 52.68
N LEU A 4 -56.61 -7.98 52.57
CA LEU A 4 -56.96 -7.02 51.53
C LEU A 4 -57.72 -5.87 52.20
N ARG A 5 -57.11 -4.69 52.25
CA ARG A 5 -57.85 -3.43 52.33
C ARG A 5 -57.22 -2.42 51.37
N GLY A 6 -58.05 -1.98 50.45
CA GLY A 6 -57.70 -1.07 49.38
C GLY A 6 -57.82 0.40 49.75
N PHE A 7 -57.12 1.17 48.93
CA PHE A 7 -57.40 2.53 48.45
C PHE A 7 -57.53 3.69 49.44
N ARG A 8 -56.60 4.65 49.34
CA ARG A 8 -56.84 5.92 48.62
C ARG A 8 -55.54 6.64 48.27
N SER A 9 -55.59 7.33 47.12
CA SER A 9 -54.51 8.01 46.38
C SER A 9 -53.93 9.23 47.12
N VAL A 10 -52.60 9.40 47.04
CA VAL A 10 -51.89 10.67 47.28
C VAL A 10 -51.09 10.98 46.02
N ALA A 11 -51.31 12.17 45.46
CA ALA A 11 -50.59 12.69 44.32
C ALA A 11 -49.15 13.07 44.72
N VAL A 12 -48.16 12.59 43.97
CA VAL A 12 -46.76 13.02 44.10
C VAL A 12 -46.36 13.71 42.80
N THR A 13 -46.09 15.01 42.91
CA THR A 13 -45.55 15.86 41.86
C THR A 13 -44.06 15.56 41.70
N LEU A 14 -43.66 14.92 40.60
CA LEU A 14 -42.25 14.63 40.30
C LEU A 14 -41.67 15.76 39.44
N GLN A 15 -40.84 16.60 40.05
CA GLN A 15 -40.08 17.65 39.37
C GLN A 15 -38.81 17.04 38.78
N ILE A 16 -38.77 16.83 37.46
CA ILE A 16 -37.57 16.34 36.76
C ILE A 16 -36.68 17.55 36.45
N SER A 17 -35.64 17.73 37.25
CA SER A 17 -34.57 18.68 36.99
C SER A 17 -33.64 18.10 35.90
N CYS A 18 -33.67 18.70 34.71
CA CYS A 18 -32.82 18.32 33.59
C CYS A 18 -31.44 18.98 33.75
N SER A 19 -30.51 18.28 34.40
CA SER A 19 -29.09 18.65 34.44
C SER A 19 -28.38 18.02 33.24
N LEU A 20 -28.12 18.81 32.20
CA LEU A 20 -27.31 18.40 31.05
C LEU A 20 -25.84 18.25 31.46
N LEU A 21 -25.45 17.02 31.76
CA LEU A 21 -24.05 16.62 31.91
C LEU A 21 -23.46 16.47 30.49
N PHE A 22 -22.69 17.47 30.07
CA PHE A 22 -21.83 17.40 28.88
C PHE A 22 -20.73 16.36 29.14
N ILE A 23 -20.96 15.12 28.70
CA ILE A 23 -19.92 14.11 28.58
C ILE A 23 -19.21 14.39 27.24
N PRO A 24 -17.90 14.71 27.21
CA PRO A 24 -17.19 14.79 25.96
C PRO A 24 -17.20 13.40 25.32
N LEU A 25 -17.80 13.30 24.13
CA LEU A 25 -17.74 12.12 23.28
C LEU A 25 -16.27 11.84 22.99
N SER A 26 -15.75 10.78 23.62
CA SER A 26 -14.47 10.18 23.28
C SER A 26 -14.47 9.81 21.80
N ASP A 27 -13.36 10.11 21.12
CA ASP A 27 -13.10 9.88 19.71
C ASP A 27 -13.82 8.65 19.14
N SER A 28 -14.69 8.91 18.17
CA SER A 28 -15.40 7.90 17.41
C SER A 28 -14.42 6.95 16.74
N TYR A 29 -14.50 5.67 17.11
CA TYR A 29 -14.04 4.58 16.26
C TYR A 29 -14.63 4.78 14.86
N ALA A 30 -13.78 4.88 13.84
CA ALA A 30 -14.22 4.96 12.46
C ALA A 30 -15.11 3.75 12.15
N ASP A 31 -16.40 4.00 11.90
CA ASP A 31 -17.37 2.98 11.51
C ASP A 31 -16.84 2.24 10.27
N SER A 32 -16.59 0.93 10.40
CA SER A 32 -16.12 0.04 9.35
C SER A 32 -17.28 -0.46 8.48
N SER A 33 -18.25 0.41 8.20
CA SER A 33 -19.34 0.07 7.32
C SER A 33 -18.87 0.10 5.86
N CYS A 34 -19.46 -0.77 5.03
CA CYS A 34 -19.19 -0.85 3.58
C CYS A 34 -19.23 0.54 2.93
N GLY A 35 -20.16 1.40 3.35
CA GLY A 35 -20.32 2.77 2.86
C GLY A 35 -19.16 3.70 3.22
N ALA A 36 -18.68 3.68 4.46
CA ALA A 36 -17.54 4.50 4.89
C ALA A 36 -16.25 4.13 4.16
N ILE A 37 -16.06 2.85 3.83
CA ILE A 37 -14.95 2.39 2.98
C ILE A 37 -15.18 2.88 1.55
N ALA A 38 -16.39 2.71 1.00
CA ALA A 38 -16.73 3.15 -0.35
C ALA A 38 -16.50 4.64 -0.58
N ASP A 39 -16.71 5.49 0.43
CA ASP A 39 -16.44 6.93 0.34
C ASP A 39 -14.95 7.28 0.14
N ARG A 40 -14.05 6.35 0.46
CA ARG A 40 -12.59 6.52 0.34
C ARG A 40 -12.02 5.87 -0.92
N ILE A 41 -12.79 5.03 -1.62
CA ILE A 41 -12.34 4.25 -2.77
C ILE A 41 -12.61 5.03 -4.05
N THR A 42 -11.55 5.44 -4.74
CA THR A 42 -11.67 6.24 -5.98
C THR A 42 -11.57 5.40 -7.27
N HIS A 43 -10.67 4.39 -7.33
CA HIS A 43 -10.39 3.59 -8.56
C HIS A 43 -10.58 2.09 -8.33
N GLY A 44 -10.85 1.74 -7.08
CA GLY A 44 -10.84 0.38 -6.60
C GLY A 44 -9.49 -0.04 -6.01
N GLY A 45 -9.52 -1.06 -5.17
CA GLY A 45 -8.33 -1.56 -4.48
C GLY A 45 -8.68 -2.64 -3.47
N ILE A 46 -7.67 -3.37 -3.02
CA ILE A 46 -7.84 -4.38 -1.97
C ILE A 46 -7.73 -3.71 -0.61
N VAL A 47 -8.75 -3.93 0.22
CA VAL A 47 -8.73 -3.59 1.65
C VAL A 47 -8.48 -4.88 2.42
N TRP A 48 -7.21 -5.13 2.73
CA TRP A 48 -6.75 -6.38 3.35
C TRP A 48 -7.34 -6.63 4.75
N THR A 49 -7.61 -5.57 5.51
CA THR A 49 -8.29 -5.67 6.81
C THR A 49 -9.74 -6.14 6.69
N GLU A 50 -10.35 -5.96 5.50
CA GLU A 50 -11.71 -6.39 5.17
C GLU A 50 -11.73 -7.68 4.34
N ASN A 51 -10.55 -8.19 3.96
CA ASN A 51 -10.35 -9.29 3.04
C ASN A 51 -11.22 -9.19 1.77
N ALA A 52 -11.25 -8.00 1.16
CA ALA A 52 -12.12 -7.73 0.02
C ALA A 52 -11.53 -6.67 -0.92
N ILE A 53 -11.92 -6.78 -2.18
CA ILE A 53 -11.71 -5.73 -3.19
C ILE A 53 -12.91 -4.80 -3.14
N PHE A 54 -12.68 -3.50 -3.11
CA PHE A 54 -13.72 -2.49 -3.31
C PHE A 54 -13.46 -1.83 -4.64
N VAL A 55 -14.47 -1.65 -5.48
CA VAL A 55 -14.31 -1.13 -6.85
C VAL A 55 -15.52 -0.30 -7.25
N GLN A 56 -15.29 0.82 -7.92
CA GLN A 56 -16.36 1.61 -8.51
C GLN A 56 -16.63 1.15 -9.94
N GLY A 57 -17.82 0.61 -10.16
CA GLY A 57 -18.38 0.35 -11.48
C GLY A 57 -19.29 1.46 -11.95
N THR A 58 -19.31 1.72 -13.25
CA THR A 58 -20.04 2.82 -13.86
C THR A 58 -20.78 2.34 -15.11
N ALA A 59 -22.02 2.78 -15.29
CA ALA A 59 -22.75 2.56 -16.53
C ALA A 59 -23.68 3.72 -16.86
N ALA A 60 -23.96 3.86 -18.15
CA ALA A 60 -24.95 4.76 -18.69
C ALA A 60 -26.20 3.97 -19.14
N PRO A 61 -27.38 4.58 -19.14
CA PRO A 61 -28.59 3.89 -19.52
C PRO A 61 -28.63 3.68 -21.03
N ASN A 62 -29.18 2.54 -21.45
CA ASN A 62 -29.53 2.33 -22.84
C ASN A 62 -30.94 2.86 -23.10
N LEU A 63 -31.04 3.98 -23.83
CA LEU A 63 -32.29 4.64 -24.20
C LEU A 63 -32.72 4.35 -25.64
N SER A 64 -32.08 3.39 -26.33
CA SER A 64 -32.35 3.09 -27.74
C SER A 64 -33.74 2.50 -28.00
N ASP A 65 -34.38 1.93 -26.97
CA ASP A 65 -35.72 1.37 -27.05
C ASP A 65 -36.71 2.28 -26.31
N PRO A 66 -37.54 3.05 -27.02
CA PRO A 66 -38.46 4.02 -26.43
C PRO A 66 -39.61 3.37 -25.66
N TYR A 67 -39.83 2.06 -25.80
CA TYR A 67 -40.92 1.34 -25.13
C TYR A 67 -40.48 0.71 -23.80
N LYS A 68 -39.18 0.76 -23.45
CA LYS A 68 -38.70 0.25 -22.16
C LYS A 68 -39.17 1.16 -21.02
N SER A 69 -39.72 0.54 -19.98
CA SER A 69 -40.05 1.27 -18.75
C SER A 69 -38.80 1.79 -18.06
N VAL A 70 -38.91 2.96 -17.41
CA VAL A 70 -37.84 3.56 -16.61
C VAL A 70 -37.31 2.59 -15.55
N ALA A 71 -38.18 1.77 -14.96
CA ALA A 71 -37.78 0.76 -13.98
C ALA A 71 -36.89 -0.34 -14.58
N THR A 72 -37.15 -0.75 -15.82
CA THR A 72 -36.31 -1.73 -16.53
C THR A 72 -34.97 -1.12 -16.93
N ILE A 73 -34.96 0.11 -17.46
CA ILE A 73 -33.73 0.83 -17.80
C ILE A 73 -32.83 0.98 -16.57
N LYS A 74 -33.39 1.37 -15.42
CA LYS A 74 -32.63 1.48 -14.17
C LYS A 74 -32.00 0.15 -13.74
N ARG A 75 -32.74 -0.95 -13.79
CA ARG A 75 -32.23 -2.29 -13.42
C ARG A 75 -31.13 -2.77 -14.38
N GLU A 76 -31.31 -2.59 -15.68
CA GLU A 76 -30.29 -2.92 -16.68
C GLU A 76 -29.01 -2.10 -16.48
N THR A 77 -29.15 -0.80 -16.20
CA THR A 77 -28.02 0.10 -15.96
C THR A 77 -27.26 -0.25 -14.67
N GLN A 78 -27.98 -0.57 -13.59
CA GLN A 78 -27.37 -1.08 -12.35
C GLN A 78 -26.59 -2.37 -12.60
N ARG A 79 -27.15 -3.30 -13.38
CA ARG A 79 -26.48 -4.56 -13.73
C ARG A 79 -25.23 -4.32 -14.57
N ALA A 80 -25.28 -3.39 -15.52
CA ALA A 80 -24.14 -2.99 -16.33
C ALA A 80 -23.03 -2.33 -15.49
N ALA A 81 -23.39 -1.43 -14.55
CA ALA A 81 -22.42 -0.80 -13.64
C ALA A 81 -21.77 -1.85 -12.73
N THR A 82 -22.56 -2.79 -12.24
CA THR A 82 -22.08 -3.93 -11.44
C THR A 82 -21.10 -4.80 -12.24
N LEU A 83 -21.40 -5.13 -13.51
CA LEU A 83 -20.49 -5.86 -14.40
C LEU A 83 -19.17 -5.11 -14.65
N ASP A 84 -19.23 -3.79 -14.82
CA ASP A 84 -18.03 -2.95 -14.92
C ASP A 84 -17.19 -3.01 -13.65
N ALA A 85 -17.83 -2.97 -12.47
CA ALA A 85 -17.15 -3.13 -11.19
C ALA A 85 -16.39 -4.46 -11.12
N TYR A 86 -17.03 -5.58 -11.47
CA TYR A 86 -16.40 -6.90 -11.41
C TYR A 86 -15.24 -7.08 -12.38
N ARG A 87 -15.32 -6.49 -13.59
CA ARG A 87 -14.18 -6.45 -14.50
C ARG A 87 -13.00 -5.70 -13.88
N LYS A 88 -13.26 -4.52 -13.30
CA LYS A 88 -12.23 -3.75 -12.57
C LYS A 88 -11.67 -4.52 -11.36
N ALA A 89 -12.50 -5.29 -10.66
CA ALA A 89 -12.03 -6.14 -9.55
C ALA A 89 -11.07 -7.23 -10.02
N ALA A 90 -11.33 -7.85 -11.17
CA ALA A 90 -10.39 -8.79 -11.78
C ALA A 90 -9.08 -8.09 -12.19
N GLU A 91 -9.17 -6.90 -12.80
CA GLU A 91 -7.99 -6.10 -13.17
C GLU A 91 -7.12 -5.77 -11.94
N VAL A 92 -7.74 -5.38 -10.82
CA VAL A 92 -7.06 -5.14 -9.54
C VAL A 92 -6.42 -6.40 -9.00
N LEU A 93 -7.14 -7.53 -9.01
CA LEU A 93 -6.65 -8.78 -8.44
C LEU A 93 -5.47 -9.36 -9.24
N ASP A 94 -5.46 -9.25 -10.57
CA ASP A 94 -4.37 -9.74 -11.43
C ASP A 94 -2.98 -9.26 -10.95
N GLY A 95 -2.88 -8.01 -10.49
CA GLY A 95 -1.64 -7.39 -10.04
C GLY A 95 -1.21 -7.73 -8.62
N VAL A 96 -1.91 -8.67 -7.96
CA VAL A 96 -1.75 -8.94 -6.52
C VAL A 96 -1.07 -10.27 -6.30
N ASN A 97 -0.15 -10.29 -5.33
CA ASN A 97 0.47 -11.52 -4.85
C ASN A 97 -0.55 -12.36 -4.09
N ILE A 98 -0.69 -13.62 -4.48
CA ILE A 98 -1.56 -14.58 -3.81
C ILE A 98 -0.75 -15.39 -2.79
N THR A 99 0.45 -15.79 -3.18
CA THR A 99 1.51 -16.32 -2.32
C THR A 99 2.78 -15.49 -2.52
N GLY A 100 3.86 -15.76 -1.79
CA GLY A 100 5.13 -15.08 -1.99
C GLY A 100 5.64 -15.15 -3.44
N ASP A 101 5.45 -16.28 -4.10
CA ASP A 101 6.01 -16.59 -5.41
C ASP A 101 5.02 -16.54 -6.58
N ARG A 102 3.71 -16.40 -6.31
CA ARG A 102 2.66 -16.45 -7.33
C ARG A 102 1.72 -15.25 -7.26
N MET A 103 1.36 -14.73 -8.43
CA MET A 103 0.40 -13.64 -8.59
C MET A 103 -0.96 -14.19 -9.01
N ALA A 104 -2.02 -13.38 -8.84
CA ALA A 104 -3.36 -13.81 -9.26
C ALA A 104 -3.46 -13.95 -10.78
N SER A 105 -2.68 -13.15 -11.53
CA SER A 105 -2.55 -13.27 -12.99
C SER A 105 -2.14 -14.66 -13.46
N ASP A 106 -1.49 -15.44 -12.60
CA ASP A 106 -1.03 -16.80 -12.91
C ASP A 106 -2.16 -17.84 -12.78
N SER A 107 -3.33 -17.42 -12.29
CA SER A 107 -4.52 -18.28 -12.14
C SER A 107 -5.59 -17.94 -13.19
N PRO A 108 -5.86 -18.82 -14.16
CA PRO A 108 -6.84 -18.56 -15.22
C PRO A 108 -8.28 -18.50 -14.72
N GLN A 109 -8.53 -18.90 -13.46
CA GLN A 109 -9.87 -19.00 -12.89
C GLN A 109 -10.35 -17.69 -12.24
N VAL A 110 -9.45 -16.71 -12.03
CA VAL A 110 -9.72 -15.45 -11.32
C VAL A 110 -10.91 -14.71 -11.91
N THR A 111 -10.88 -14.44 -13.21
CA THR A 111 -11.95 -13.69 -13.89
C THR A 111 -13.30 -14.38 -13.77
N THR A 112 -13.37 -15.69 -14.06
CA THR A 112 -14.62 -16.46 -13.99
C THR A 112 -15.18 -16.51 -12.57
N ARG A 113 -14.33 -16.66 -11.55
CA ARG A 113 -14.74 -16.71 -10.14
C ARG A 113 -15.21 -15.36 -9.63
N ILE A 114 -14.57 -14.26 -10.04
CA ILE A 114 -15.03 -12.90 -9.71
C ILE A 114 -16.38 -12.61 -10.38
N GLN A 115 -16.54 -12.99 -11.65
CA GLN A 115 -17.80 -12.79 -12.38
C GLN A 115 -18.97 -13.60 -11.79
N ALA A 116 -18.71 -14.70 -11.09
CA ALA A 116 -19.77 -15.45 -10.41
C ALA A 116 -20.49 -14.61 -9.34
N TYR A 117 -19.81 -13.66 -8.70
CA TYR A 117 -20.41 -12.74 -7.71
C TYR A 117 -21.47 -11.80 -8.31
N VAL A 118 -21.50 -11.61 -9.65
CA VAL A 118 -22.50 -10.79 -10.35
C VAL A 118 -23.93 -11.18 -9.98
N SER A 119 -24.16 -12.44 -9.64
CA SER A 119 -25.48 -12.95 -9.26
C SER A 119 -26.00 -12.38 -7.93
N GLN A 120 -25.12 -11.98 -7.01
CA GLN A 120 -25.46 -11.43 -5.69
C GLN A 120 -24.45 -10.34 -5.27
N PRO A 121 -24.54 -9.13 -5.87
CA PRO A 121 -23.55 -8.10 -5.62
C PRO A 121 -23.69 -7.46 -4.24
N GLN A 122 -22.56 -7.32 -3.53
CA GLN A 122 -22.48 -6.54 -2.30
C GLN A 122 -22.23 -5.08 -2.64
N ILE A 123 -23.30 -4.32 -2.83
CA ILE A 123 -23.22 -2.89 -3.15
C ILE A 123 -23.02 -2.10 -1.85
N CYS A 124 -21.89 -1.42 -1.73
CA CYS A 124 -21.61 -0.52 -0.60
C CYS A 124 -22.21 0.87 -0.79
N LYS A 125 -22.23 1.37 -2.03
CA LYS A 125 -22.69 2.72 -2.37
C LYS A 125 -23.24 2.73 -3.79
N ALA A 126 -24.33 3.46 -4.01
CA ALA A 126 -24.89 3.70 -5.32
C ALA A 126 -25.20 5.19 -5.50
N LYS A 127 -24.81 5.74 -6.65
CA LYS A 127 -25.09 7.12 -7.04
C LYS A 127 -25.80 7.10 -8.39
N TYR A 128 -26.99 7.71 -8.42
CA TYR A 128 -27.82 7.83 -9.61
C TYR A 128 -27.74 9.25 -10.15
N TYR A 129 -27.64 9.36 -11.46
CA TYR A 129 -27.55 10.63 -12.15
C TYR A 129 -28.88 10.99 -12.81
N ALA A 130 -29.11 12.28 -13.07
CA ALA A 130 -30.32 12.77 -13.73
C ALA A 130 -30.46 12.22 -15.16
N ASP A 131 -29.33 11.97 -15.81
CA ASP A 131 -29.23 11.28 -17.11
C ASP A 131 -29.58 9.78 -17.06
N GLY A 132 -29.90 9.23 -15.89
CA GLY A 132 -30.23 7.82 -15.71
C GLY A 132 -29.03 6.89 -15.56
N GLY A 133 -27.81 7.42 -15.61
CA GLY A 133 -26.60 6.66 -15.36
C GLY A 133 -26.37 6.37 -13.88
N VAL A 134 -25.46 5.44 -13.62
CA VAL A 134 -25.24 4.86 -12.30
C VAL A 134 -23.75 4.65 -12.05
N ASP A 135 -23.28 5.11 -10.89
CA ASP A 135 -22.03 4.64 -10.28
C ASP A 135 -22.34 3.77 -9.08
N MET A 136 -21.65 2.64 -8.95
CA MET A 136 -21.82 1.71 -7.84
C MET A 136 -20.46 1.29 -7.29
N VAL A 137 -20.25 1.43 -5.98
CA VAL A 137 -19.11 0.82 -5.31
C VAL A 137 -19.51 -0.57 -4.84
N VAL A 138 -18.82 -1.58 -5.34
CA VAL A 138 -19.09 -3.00 -5.06
C VAL A 138 -17.96 -3.57 -4.22
N LYS A 139 -18.31 -4.34 -3.18
CA LYS A 139 -17.41 -5.20 -2.40
C LYS A 139 -17.34 -6.57 -3.06
N VAL A 140 -16.13 -7.05 -3.34
CA VAL A 140 -15.84 -8.39 -3.86
C VAL A 140 -15.02 -9.13 -2.79
N PRO A 141 -15.64 -10.01 -2.00
CA PRO A 141 -14.94 -10.77 -0.97
C PRO A 141 -13.84 -11.65 -1.58
N LEU A 142 -12.65 -11.64 -0.98
CA LEU A 142 -11.57 -12.57 -1.31
C LEU A 142 -11.74 -13.87 -0.53
N SER A 143 -12.93 -14.48 -0.62
CA SER A 143 -13.33 -15.65 0.17
C SER A 143 -14.06 -16.69 -0.68
N GLY A 144 -14.48 -17.79 -0.06
CA GLY A 144 -15.24 -18.87 -0.70
C GLY A 144 -14.47 -19.55 -1.83
N ASP A 145 -15.18 -19.82 -2.93
CA ASP A 145 -14.63 -20.47 -4.11
C ASP A 145 -13.48 -19.69 -4.75
N LEU A 146 -13.48 -18.35 -4.65
CA LEU A 146 -12.41 -17.52 -5.17
C LEU A 146 -11.11 -17.78 -4.39
N ALA A 147 -11.15 -17.77 -3.06
CA ALA A 147 -9.99 -18.05 -2.23
C ALA A 147 -9.48 -19.49 -2.43
N GLN A 148 -10.40 -20.47 -2.53
CA GLN A 148 -10.03 -21.87 -2.79
C GLN A 148 -9.36 -22.06 -4.16
N ALA A 149 -9.87 -21.40 -5.21
CA ALA A 149 -9.25 -21.42 -6.54
C ALA A 149 -7.88 -20.72 -6.55
N LEU A 150 -7.72 -19.70 -5.71
CA LEU A 150 -6.49 -18.94 -5.59
C LEU A 150 -5.46 -19.65 -4.72
N LEU A 151 -5.83 -20.51 -3.79
CA LEU A 151 -4.92 -21.20 -2.87
C LEU A 151 -5.11 -22.73 -2.95
N PRO A 152 -4.74 -23.35 -4.09
CA PRO A 152 -5.04 -24.77 -4.36
C PRO A 152 -4.27 -25.73 -3.45
N GLU A 153 -3.20 -25.27 -2.78
CA GLU A 153 -2.36 -26.13 -1.94
C GLU A 153 -2.77 -26.17 -0.47
N ALA A 154 -3.85 -25.47 -0.12
CA ALA A 154 -4.39 -25.52 1.22
C ALA A 154 -4.80 -26.93 1.63
N GLY A 155 -4.50 -27.30 2.87
CA GLY A 155 -4.89 -28.56 3.46
C GLY A 155 -3.97 -29.75 3.16
N PHE A 156 -2.90 -29.59 2.38
CA PHE A 156 -1.99 -30.69 2.06
C PHE A 156 -1.18 -31.20 3.26
N ASN A 157 -0.79 -30.32 4.17
CA ASN A 157 0.03 -30.65 5.35
C ASN A 157 -0.43 -29.87 6.58
N VAL A 158 -1.70 -30.05 6.95
CA VAL A 158 -2.35 -29.27 8.01
C VAL A 158 -1.56 -29.36 9.32
N ALA A 159 -1.27 -28.19 9.89
CA ALA A 159 -0.65 -28.08 11.20
C ALA A 159 -1.61 -28.58 12.29
N THR A 160 -1.15 -29.54 13.11
CA THR A 160 -1.97 -30.22 14.13
C THR A 160 -1.25 -30.42 15.45
N ALA A 161 0.02 -30.04 15.57
CA ALA A 161 0.80 -30.30 16.78
C ALA A 161 0.28 -29.51 17.98
N GLY A 162 0.42 -30.10 19.17
CA GLY A 162 0.12 -29.43 20.43
C GLY A 162 0.98 -28.18 20.61
N SER A 163 0.42 -27.14 21.22
CA SER A 163 1.14 -25.89 21.46
C SER A 163 0.75 -25.26 22.78
N ALA A 164 1.73 -24.59 23.39
CA ALA A 164 1.47 -23.66 24.46
C ALA A 164 0.63 -22.45 23.96
N TYR A 165 0.77 -22.05 22.71
CA TYR A 165 0.13 -20.86 22.18
C TYR A 165 -1.19 -21.18 21.48
N SER A 166 -2.09 -20.20 21.45
CA SER A 166 -3.41 -20.32 20.81
C SER A 166 -3.49 -19.63 19.44
N GLY A 167 -2.41 -18.96 19.04
CA GLY A 167 -2.34 -18.13 17.84
C GLY A 167 -1.01 -17.41 17.73
N LEU A 168 -0.85 -16.68 16.64
CA LEU A 168 0.36 -15.94 16.30
C LEU A 168 0.00 -14.52 15.89
N ILE A 169 0.73 -13.55 16.44
CA ILE A 169 0.71 -12.15 16.04
C ILE A 169 2.11 -11.81 15.52
N VAL A 170 2.18 -11.39 14.26
CA VAL A 170 3.41 -10.95 13.61
C VAL A 170 3.34 -9.44 13.40
N ASP A 171 4.23 -8.69 14.04
CA ASP A 171 4.41 -7.26 13.74
C ASP A 171 5.32 -7.08 12.53
N ALA A 172 4.72 -6.65 11.42
CA ALA A 172 5.39 -6.27 10.19
C ALA A 172 5.16 -4.79 9.85
N ALA A 173 4.61 -3.99 10.79
CA ALA A 173 4.24 -2.60 10.53
C ALA A 173 5.45 -1.70 10.22
N ASN A 174 6.63 -2.16 10.62
CA ASN A 174 7.90 -1.52 10.32
C ASN A 174 8.51 -1.98 9.00
N LEU A 175 7.84 -2.78 8.17
CA LEU A 175 8.37 -3.22 6.88
C LEU A 175 7.43 -2.70 5.78
N THR A 176 7.95 -2.43 4.58
CA THR A 176 7.11 -2.22 3.38
C THR A 176 6.57 -3.57 2.85
N PHE A 177 6.03 -4.37 3.78
CA PHE A 177 5.43 -5.66 3.53
C PHE A 177 4.25 -5.50 2.59
N SER A 178 4.20 -6.33 1.56
CA SER A 178 3.11 -6.39 0.59
C SER A 178 2.16 -7.51 1.01
N PRO A 179 0.95 -7.22 1.51
CA PRO A 179 0.02 -8.27 1.89
C PRO A 179 -0.33 -9.21 0.72
N ALA A 180 -0.64 -10.45 1.06
CA ALA A 180 -1.04 -11.52 0.14
C ALA A 180 -2.12 -12.42 0.78
N LEU A 181 -2.80 -13.25 -0.01
CA LEU A 181 -3.79 -14.19 0.55
C LEU A 181 -3.14 -15.28 1.40
N SER A 182 -1.91 -15.67 1.06
CA SER A 182 -1.10 -16.60 1.83
C SER A 182 0.39 -16.20 1.84
N PRO A 183 0.79 -15.26 2.70
CA PRO A 183 2.21 -14.97 2.91
C PRO A 183 2.92 -16.17 3.52
N ARG A 184 4.23 -16.32 3.26
CA ARG A 184 5.06 -17.31 3.95
C ARG A 184 5.82 -16.69 5.11
N PHE A 185 6.01 -17.47 6.16
CA PHE A 185 6.96 -17.14 7.23
C PHE A 185 8.18 -18.02 7.12
N ILE A 186 9.36 -17.41 7.14
CA ILE A 186 10.63 -18.05 6.85
C ILE A 186 11.61 -17.71 7.97
N THR A 187 12.52 -18.62 8.29
CA THR A 187 13.67 -18.34 9.16
C THR A 187 14.73 -17.54 8.41
N PRO A 188 15.71 -16.91 9.09
CA PRO A 188 16.86 -16.28 8.44
C PRO A 188 17.66 -17.25 7.56
N HIS A 189 17.62 -18.54 7.89
CA HIS A 189 18.28 -19.62 7.16
C HIS A 189 17.47 -20.20 6.00
N GLY A 190 16.26 -19.67 5.73
CA GLY A 190 15.44 -20.08 4.59
C GLY A 190 14.46 -21.23 4.86
N GLN A 191 14.33 -21.70 6.10
CA GLN A 191 13.34 -22.73 6.45
C GLN A 191 11.94 -22.12 6.50
N VAL A 192 10.97 -22.76 5.84
CA VAL A 192 9.56 -22.33 5.85
C VAL A 192 8.86 -22.76 7.14
N LEU A 193 8.45 -21.80 7.95
CA LEU A 193 7.69 -21.99 9.18
C LEU A 193 6.17 -22.01 8.94
N PHE A 194 5.69 -21.28 7.94
CA PHE A 194 4.27 -21.17 7.62
C PHE A 194 4.03 -20.89 6.13
N SER A 195 2.99 -21.50 5.58
CA SER A 195 2.57 -21.46 4.18
C SER A 195 1.12 -22.00 4.06
N GLN A 196 0.51 -21.89 2.87
CA GLN A 196 -0.87 -22.33 2.63
C GLN A 196 -1.08 -23.81 2.95
N GLU A 197 -0.09 -24.67 2.70
CA GLU A 197 -0.21 -26.12 2.91
C GLU A 197 -0.55 -26.49 4.36
N LYS A 198 -0.13 -25.63 5.31
CA LYS A 198 -0.36 -25.84 6.74
C LYS A 198 -1.78 -25.50 7.19
N VAL A 199 -2.57 -24.81 6.36
CA VAL A 199 -3.86 -24.25 6.72
C VAL A 199 -5.00 -25.10 6.20
N ARG A 200 -6.04 -25.32 7.02
CA ARG A 200 -7.22 -26.10 6.64
C ARG A 200 -8.01 -25.45 5.50
N VAL A 201 -8.62 -26.26 4.63
CA VAL A 201 -9.39 -25.77 3.48
C VAL A 201 -10.60 -24.92 3.91
N GLU A 202 -11.26 -25.30 5.01
CA GLU A 202 -12.36 -24.56 5.61
C GLU A 202 -11.97 -23.16 6.09
N VAL A 203 -10.71 -22.98 6.54
CA VAL A 203 -10.17 -21.67 6.90
C VAL A 203 -9.95 -20.83 5.64
N ILE A 204 -9.42 -21.41 4.57
CA ILE A 204 -9.22 -20.70 3.30
C ILE A 204 -10.53 -20.22 2.68
N ARG A 205 -11.62 -20.97 2.85
CA ARG A 205 -12.94 -20.51 2.43
C ARG A 205 -13.41 -19.25 3.14
N SER A 206 -12.84 -18.90 4.31
CA SER A 206 -13.06 -17.60 4.95
C SER A 206 -12.22 -16.47 4.34
N GLY A 207 -11.12 -16.81 3.66
CA GLY A 207 -10.57 -16.04 2.55
C GLY A 207 -9.07 -15.77 2.52
N SER A 208 -8.38 -15.82 3.67
CA SER A 208 -6.90 -15.75 3.72
C SER A 208 -6.37 -16.67 4.80
N THR A 209 -5.13 -17.13 4.66
CA THR A 209 -4.44 -17.91 5.69
C THR A 209 -4.11 -17.10 6.94
N VAL A 210 -4.13 -15.77 6.81
CA VAL A 210 -3.82 -14.80 7.86
C VAL A 210 -4.88 -13.70 7.91
N ARG A 211 -4.90 -12.93 8.99
CA ARG A 211 -5.72 -11.72 9.11
C ARG A 211 -4.81 -10.50 9.20
N TYR A 212 -5.21 -9.42 8.55
CA TYR A 212 -4.48 -8.16 8.57
C TYR A 212 -5.13 -7.16 9.52
N VAL A 213 -4.30 -6.48 10.30
CA VAL A 213 -4.69 -5.35 11.14
C VAL A 213 -3.67 -4.23 11.01
N ASN A 214 -4.07 -2.99 11.27
CA ASN A 214 -3.17 -1.84 11.23
C ASN A 214 -2.65 -1.45 12.62
N SER A 215 -3.17 -2.08 13.68
CA SER A 215 -2.69 -1.87 15.06
C SER A 215 -3.10 -3.04 15.95
N GLU A 216 -2.38 -3.21 17.07
CA GLU A 216 -2.74 -4.21 18.08
C GLU A 216 -4.16 -4.04 18.63
N LYS A 217 -4.72 -2.82 18.62
CA LYS A 217 -6.06 -2.52 19.13
C LYS A 217 -7.18 -3.22 18.36
N GLN A 218 -6.94 -3.64 17.12
CA GLN A 218 -7.91 -4.34 16.29
C GLN A 218 -7.88 -5.87 16.50
N ILE A 219 -6.92 -6.38 17.26
CA ILE A 219 -6.75 -7.82 17.48
C ILE A 219 -7.80 -8.29 18.49
N THR A 220 -8.60 -9.28 18.09
CA THR A 220 -9.62 -9.88 18.96
C THR A 220 -9.22 -11.28 19.41
N ARG A 221 -9.84 -11.75 20.50
CA ARG A 221 -9.67 -13.12 21.00
C ARG A 221 -10.08 -14.17 19.98
N GLU A 222 -11.02 -13.86 19.09
CA GLU A 222 -11.42 -14.77 18.01
C GLU A 222 -10.28 -14.98 17.00
N MET A 223 -9.50 -13.94 16.73
CA MET A 223 -8.43 -14.00 15.73
C MET A 223 -7.24 -14.85 16.18
N VAL A 224 -6.89 -14.85 17.48
CA VAL A 224 -5.61 -15.44 17.96
C VAL A 224 -5.74 -16.25 19.26
N GLY A 225 -6.95 -16.42 19.79
CA GLY A 225 -7.21 -17.12 21.05
C GLY A 225 -6.78 -16.34 22.30
N THR A 226 -6.51 -17.05 23.39
CA THR A 226 -6.25 -16.48 24.73
C THR A 226 -4.78 -16.23 25.05
N ARG A 227 -3.87 -16.97 24.41
CA ARG A 227 -2.43 -16.89 24.66
C ARG A 227 -1.69 -16.86 23.31
N PRO A 228 -1.77 -15.74 22.58
CA PRO A 228 -1.05 -15.60 21.32
C PRO A 228 0.45 -15.46 21.55
N LEU A 229 1.24 -16.03 20.64
CA LEU A 229 2.66 -15.73 20.51
C LEU A 229 2.82 -14.42 19.74
N LYS A 230 3.56 -13.46 20.30
CA LYS A 230 3.88 -12.19 19.61
C LYS A 230 5.32 -12.21 19.12
N ILE A 231 5.52 -11.94 17.83
CA ILE A 231 6.83 -11.93 17.17
C ILE A 231 6.91 -10.69 16.27
N SER A 232 8.09 -10.07 16.17
CA SER A 232 8.37 -9.08 15.13
C SER A 232 9.02 -9.74 13.92
N ALA A 233 8.56 -9.39 12.72
CA ALA A 233 9.28 -9.73 11.51
C ALA A 233 10.55 -8.87 11.42
N ILE A 234 11.68 -9.49 11.07
CA ILE A 234 12.99 -8.83 11.03
C ILE A 234 13.38 -8.39 9.62
N ALA A 235 12.80 -9.02 8.59
CA ALA A 235 13.00 -8.68 7.20
C ALA A 235 11.86 -9.25 6.33
N LEU A 236 11.82 -8.85 5.06
CA LEU A 236 11.01 -9.54 4.06
C LEU A 236 11.74 -10.73 3.48
N GLY A 237 10.98 -11.67 2.93
CA GLY A 237 11.51 -12.85 2.26
C GLY A 237 12.40 -12.47 1.08
N PRO A 238 13.43 -13.28 0.78
CA PRO A 238 14.42 -12.93 -0.23
C PRO A 238 13.85 -12.91 -1.66
N GLN A 239 12.76 -13.64 -1.89
CA GLN A 239 12.13 -13.79 -3.22
C GLN A 239 10.86 -12.94 -3.37
N SER A 240 10.31 -12.43 -2.26
CA SER A 240 9.00 -11.78 -2.30
C SER A 240 8.81 -10.78 -1.18
N PRO A 241 8.26 -9.59 -1.47
CA PRO A 241 7.84 -8.66 -0.44
C PRO A 241 6.56 -9.11 0.30
N SER A 242 5.98 -10.25 -0.08
CA SER A 242 4.83 -10.86 0.60
C SER A 242 5.22 -11.98 1.55
N ASP A 243 6.51 -12.28 1.68
CA ASP A 243 7.02 -13.23 2.66
C ASP A 243 7.69 -12.48 3.81
N LEU A 244 7.65 -13.03 5.01
CA LEU A 244 8.27 -12.46 6.20
C LEU A 244 9.36 -13.38 6.73
N ILE A 245 10.53 -12.81 7.01
CA ILE A 245 11.57 -13.46 7.80
C ILE A 245 11.30 -13.15 9.27
N LEU A 246 11.11 -14.20 10.07
CA LEU A 246 10.94 -14.11 11.52
C LEU A 246 12.30 -14.34 12.21
N ALA A 247 12.47 -13.77 13.41
CA ALA A 247 13.66 -14.03 14.22
C ALA A 247 13.76 -15.50 14.64
N ASP A 248 14.96 -16.02 14.91
CA ASP A 248 15.15 -17.45 15.25
C ASP A 248 14.39 -17.91 16.50
N SER A 249 14.09 -17.00 17.43
CA SER A 249 13.23 -17.29 18.57
C SER A 249 11.81 -17.76 18.15
N ALA A 250 11.35 -17.34 16.96
CA ALA A 250 10.09 -17.81 16.37
C ALA A 250 10.20 -19.24 15.84
N SER A 251 11.38 -19.63 15.33
CA SER A 251 11.62 -20.96 14.77
C SER A 251 11.31 -22.04 15.80
N GLU A 252 11.76 -21.88 17.04
CA GLU A 252 11.51 -22.84 18.11
C GLU A 252 10.03 -23.01 18.45
N ALA A 253 9.26 -21.92 18.44
CA ALA A 253 7.84 -21.98 18.78
C ALA A 253 6.95 -22.49 17.64
N LEU A 254 7.45 -22.45 16.40
CA LEU A 254 6.70 -22.81 15.20
C LEU A 254 7.19 -24.08 14.48
N LYS A 255 8.36 -24.62 14.85
CA LYS A 255 9.01 -25.77 14.17
C LYS A 255 8.10 -26.99 14.04
N ASP A 256 7.36 -27.31 15.09
CA ASP A 256 6.51 -28.50 15.14
C ASP A 256 5.16 -28.29 14.45
N SER A 257 4.95 -27.14 13.79
CA SER A 257 3.71 -26.79 13.09
C SER A 257 2.47 -26.85 14.01
N PRO A 258 2.37 -25.92 14.98
CA PRO A 258 1.32 -25.92 15.98
C PRO A 258 -0.09 -25.75 15.38
N TYR A 259 -1.09 -26.40 15.99
CA TYR A 259 -2.47 -26.49 15.47
C TYR A 259 -3.09 -25.14 15.09
N PHE A 260 -2.76 -24.06 15.81
CA PHE A 260 -3.33 -22.74 15.57
C PHE A 260 -2.96 -22.18 14.18
N LEU A 261 -1.86 -22.65 13.56
CA LEU A 261 -1.52 -22.34 12.17
C LEU A 261 -2.54 -22.98 11.22
N GLY A 262 -2.94 -24.22 11.50
CA GLY A 262 -3.96 -24.96 10.75
C GLY A 262 -5.32 -24.29 10.79
N ASP A 263 -5.66 -23.71 11.94
CA ASP A 263 -6.91 -23.01 12.18
C ASP A 263 -6.87 -21.53 11.74
N GLY A 264 -5.78 -21.08 11.09
CA GLY A 264 -5.61 -19.71 10.60
C GLY A 264 -5.65 -18.64 11.69
N LYS A 265 -5.25 -18.98 12.93
CA LYS A 265 -5.18 -18.05 14.06
C LYS A 265 -3.91 -17.22 14.00
N VAL A 266 -3.71 -16.57 12.86
CA VAL A 266 -2.51 -15.81 12.52
C VAL A 266 -2.93 -14.39 12.14
N VAL A 267 -2.38 -13.41 12.84
CA VAL A 267 -2.58 -11.99 12.57
C VAL A 267 -1.25 -11.37 12.17
N ILE A 268 -1.26 -10.56 11.11
CA ILE A 268 -0.14 -9.71 10.72
C ILE A 268 -0.56 -8.26 10.94
N ILE A 269 0.23 -7.54 11.74
CA ILE A 269 0.12 -6.10 11.88
C ILE A 269 0.90 -5.45 10.73
N THR A 270 0.22 -4.69 9.89
CA THR A 270 0.81 -3.95 8.78
C THR A 270 0.84 -2.46 9.10
N ALA A 271 1.69 -1.72 8.38
CA ALA A 271 1.62 -0.27 8.44
C ALA A 271 0.21 0.16 8.01
N ALA A 272 -0.36 1.16 8.69
CA ALA A 272 -1.58 1.77 8.21
C ALA A 272 -1.33 2.27 6.76
N PRO A 273 -2.25 2.01 5.80
CA PRO A 273 -2.15 2.61 4.48
C PRO A 273 -2.01 4.12 4.68
N GLN A 274 -0.96 4.72 4.12
CA GLN A 274 -0.85 6.16 4.17
C GLN A 274 -2.04 6.73 3.41
N THR A 275 -2.96 7.38 4.13
CA THR A 275 -4.09 8.10 3.53
C THR A 275 -3.59 9.47 3.10
N TRP A 276 -2.92 9.53 1.96
CA TRP A 276 -2.52 10.80 1.37
C TRP A 276 -3.58 11.25 0.38
N SER A 277 -4.06 12.48 0.55
CA SER A 277 -4.84 13.17 -0.47
C SER A 277 -3.86 13.81 -1.44
N CYS A 278 -3.86 13.38 -2.70
CA CYS A 278 -3.06 14.05 -3.74
C CYS A 278 -3.84 15.09 -4.54
N SER A 279 -5.05 15.44 -4.11
CA SER A 279 -5.84 16.49 -4.77
C SER A 279 -5.10 17.82 -4.85
N GLU A 280 -4.31 18.16 -3.84
CA GLU A 280 -3.44 19.35 -3.82
C GLU A 280 -2.34 19.30 -4.89
N ARG A 281 -1.89 18.11 -5.30
CA ARG A 281 -0.89 17.93 -6.35
C ARG A 281 -1.49 18.03 -7.75
N PHE A 282 -2.81 17.88 -7.90
CA PHE A 282 -3.48 17.95 -9.20
C PHE A 282 -3.04 19.15 -10.06
N PRO A 283 -3.02 20.41 -9.56
CA PRO A 283 -2.57 21.56 -10.34
C PRO A 283 -1.07 21.56 -10.67
N GLU A 284 -0.23 20.87 -9.89
CA GLU A 284 1.23 20.87 -10.05
C GLU A 284 1.71 19.92 -11.16
N VAL A 285 0.97 18.83 -11.39
CA VAL A 285 1.32 17.82 -12.40
C VAL A 285 0.94 18.32 -13.79
N LYS A 286 1.91 18.82 -14.56
CA LYS A 286 1.70 19.23 -15.96
C LYS A 286 1.56 18.02 -16.89
N ASP A 287 2.51 17.11 -16.83
CA ASP A 287 2.54 15.85 -17.58
C ASP A 287 2.86 14.70 -16.62
N GLN A 288 4.10 14.65 -16.14
CA GLN A 288 4.61 13.63 -15.22
C GLN A 288 5.35 14.31 -14.07
N LEU A 289 5.33 13.70 -12.89
CA LEU A 289 6.04 14.18 -11.71
C LEU A 289 6.54 13.01 -10.87
N ILE A 290 7.80 13.02 -10.47
CA ILE A 290 8.34 12.13 -9.44
C ILE A 290 8.51 12.96 -8.16
N ASP A 291 7.69 12.66 -7.16
CA ASP A 291 7.82 13.21 -5.82
C ASP A 291 8.71 12.26 -4.99
N TRP A 292 10.01 12.57 -4.98
CA TRP A 292 11.04 11.77 -4.30
C TRP A 292 10.94 11.82 -2.78
N GLU A 293 10.39 12.90 -2.24
CA GLU A 293 10.16 13.06 -0.80
C GLU A 293 9.09 12.07 -0.33
N ARG A 294 7.99 11.97 -1.09
CA ARG A 294 6.87 11.06 -0.77
C ARG A 294 6.97 9.69 -1.42
N LYS A 295 7.99 9.46 -2.27
CA LYS A 295 8.20 8.22 -3.05
C LYS A 295 7.02 7.89 -3.97
N MET A 296 6.51 8.92 -4.64
CA MET A 296 5.33 8.87 -5.49
C MET A 296 5.68 9.24 -6.93
N VAL A 297 5.07 8.55 -7.88
CA VAL A 297 4.96 8.99 -9.27
C VAL A 297 3.56 9.52 -9.52
N LEU A 298 3.44 10.58 -10.32
CA LEU A 298 2.17 11.15 -10.74
C LEU A 298 2.19 11.38 -12.25
N ALA A 299 1.07 11.11 -12.91
CA ALA A 299 0.92 11.32 -14.34
C ALA A 299 -0.47 11.89 -14.67
N ARG A 300 -0.48 12.88 -15.56
CA ARG A 300 -1.68 13.49 -16.12
C ARG A 300 -2.00 12.85 -17.47
N GLY A 301 -3.19 12.27 -17.58
CA GLY A 301 -3.73 11.75 -18.82
C GLY A 301 -4.80 12.65 -19.41
N PHE A 302 -4.99 12.51 -20.72
CA PHE A 302 -5.91 13.33 -21.50
C PHE A 302 -6.91 12.47 -22.26
N GLY A 303 -8.19 12.81 -22.14
CA GLY A 303 -9.28 12.19 -22.88
C GLY A 303 -9.93 13.20 -23.81
N ARG A 304 -10.28 12.77 -25.02
CA ARG A 304 -11.05 13.60 -25.98
C ARG A 304 -12.22 12.79 -26.50
N MET A 305 -13.38 13.42 -26.58
CA MET A 305 -14.57 12.85 -27.19
C MET A 305 -15.23 13.86 -28.11
N ASN A 306 -15.81 13.36 -29.20
CA ASN A 306 -16.67 14.18 -30.05
C ASN A 306 -18.10 14.18 -29.50
N PHE A 307 -18.64 15.36 -29.22
CA PHE A 307 -19.99 15.53 -28.66
C PHE A 307 -21.08 15.70 -29.74
N THR A 308 -20.73 15.63 -31.03
CA THR A 308 -21.69 15.81 -32.14
C THR A 308 -22.49 14.55 -32.52
N GLY A 309 -22.41 13.47 -31.74
CA GLY A 309 -23.11 12.20 -32.02
C GLY A 309 -24.48 12.04 -31.33
N GLN A 310 -25.26 11.03 -31.72
CA GLN A 310 -26.56 10.67 -31.11
C GLN A 310 -26.44 9.95 -29.75
N GLN A 311 -25.23 9.63 -29.29
CA GLN A 311 -24.97 9.00 -27.99
C GLN A 311 -25.33 9.97 -26.85
N ASP A 312 -25.86 9.46 -25.73
CA ASP A 312 -26.18 10.27 -24.55
C ASP A 312 -24.94 11.01 -24.01
N GLU A 313 -25.12 12.27 -23.59
CA GLU A 313 -24.05 13.13 -23.08
C GLU A 313 -23.29 12.51 -21.91
N ALA A 314 -23.99 11.81 -21.03
CA ALA A 314 -23.41 11.17 -19.86
C ALA A 314 -22.54 9.95 -20.21
N VAL A 315 -22.92 9.20 -21.27
CA VAL A 315 -22.07 8.14 -21.83
C VAL A 315 -20.75 8.75 -22.29
N ARG A 316 -20.82 9.85 -23.02
CA ARG A 316 -19.65 10.52 -23.59
C ARG A 316 -18.73 11.09 -22.51
N ILE A 317 -19.28 11.67 -21.44
CA ILE A 317 -18.49 12.15 -20.29
C ILE A 317 -17.71 10.99 -19.65
N ARG A 318 -18.37 9.84 -19.41
CA ARG A 318 -17.72 8.65 -18.83
C ARG A 318 -16.65 8.06 -19.75
N MET A 319 -16.90 8.01 -21.06
CA MET A 319 -15.91 7.55 -22.04
C MET A 319 -14.70 8.48 -22.11
N MET A 320 -14.94 9.79 -22.09
CA MET A 320 -13.90 10.81 -22.09
C MET A 320 -13.01 10.71 -20.84
N GLU A 321 -13.63 10.54 -19.67
CA GLU A 321 -12.92 10.33 -18.41
C GLU A 321 -12.12 9.03 -18.41
N ARG A 322 -12.70 7.92 -18.90
CA ARG A 322 -11.99 6.65 -19.02
C ARG A 322 -10.80 6.74 -19.99
N ALA A 323 -10.94 7.48 -21.09
CA ALA A 323 -9.83 7.72 -22.01
C ALA A 323 -8.70 8.49 -21.32
N ALA A 324 -9.03 9.51 -20.52
CA ALA A 324 -8.05 10.24 -19.72
C ALA A 324 -7.36 9.36 -18.67
N GLU A 325 -8.10 8.48 -17.98
CA GLU A 325 -7.55 7.51 -17.04
C GLU A 325 -6.58 6.53 -17.71
N VAL A 326 -6.95 5.97 -18.87
CA VAL A 326 -6.09 5.02 -19.60
C VAL A 326 -4.81 5.70 -20.08
N ASP A 327 -4.89 6.94 -20.58
CA ASP A 327 -3.71 7.71 -20.94
C ASP A 327 -2.83 8.01 -19.71
N ALA A 328 -3.44 8.33 -18.57
CA ALA A 328 -2.73 8.56 -17.31
C ALA A 328 -2.02 7.29 -16.84
N GLN A 329 -2.67 6.12 -16.92
CA GLN A 329 -2.06 4.82 -16.58
C GLN A 329 -0.87 4.50 -17.48
N ARG A 330 -0.99 4.74 -18.80
CA ARG A 330 0.11 4.54 -19.75
C ARG A 330 1.30 5.43 -19.40
N ARG A 331 1.07 6.72 -19.19
CA ARG A 331 2.11 7.69 -18.80
C ARG A 331 2.72 7.34 -17.44
N LEU A 332 1.92 6.85 -16.49
CA LEU A 332 2.42 6.43 -15.19
C LEU A 332 3.34 5.21 -15.28
N LEU A 333 2.99 4.24 -16.14
CA LEU A 333 3.83 3.07 -16.43
C LEU A 333 5.17 3.50 -17.05
N GLU A 334 5.13 4.39 -18.05
CA GLU A 334 6.33 4.96 -18.67
C GLU A 334 7.23 5.61 -17.63
N LEU A 335 6.66 6.46 -16.77
CA LEU A 335 7.39 7.15 -15.70
C LEU A 335 8.02 6.18 -14.71
N LEU A 336 7.29 5.15 -14.26
CA LEU A 336 7.82 4.11 -13.36
C LEU A 336 9.01 3.39 -13.97
N LEU A 337 8.88 2.93 -15.22
CA LEU A 337 9.94 2.23 -15.95
C LEU A 337 11.18 3.10 -16.16
N ASP A 338 11.00 4.42 -16.21
CA ASP A 338 12.07 5.40 -16.39
C ASP A 338 12.68 5.92 -15.10
N ILE A 339 12.20 5.51 -13.93
CA ILE A 339 12.82 5.87 -12.65
C ILE A 339 14.30 5.45 -12.68
N PRO A 340 15.25 6.39 -12.49
CA PRO A 340 16.66 6.06 -12.45
C PRO A 340 16.98 5.31 -11.15
N VAL A 341 17.58 4.12 -11.30
CA VAL A 341 18.02 3.31 -10.16
C VAL A 341 19.34 3.87 -9.67
N ASP A 342 20.27 4.11 -10.58
CA ASP A 342 21.57 4.73 -10.36
C ASP A 342 21.93 5.58 -11.60
N GLY A 343 23.21 5.94 -11.77
CA GLY A 343 23.65 6.69 -12.96
C GLY A 343 23.71 5.89 -14.26
N ARG A 344 23.46 4.58 -14.22
CA ARG A 344 23.69 3.67 -15.36
C ARG A 344 22.44 2.92 -15.79
N SER A 345 21.50 2.71 -14.88
CA SER A 345 20.34 1.85 -15.07
C SER A 345 19.05 2.54 -14.63
N ARG A 346 17.97 2.16 -15.29
CA ARG A 346 16.60 2.53 -14.93
C ARG A 346 15.86 1.31 -14.42
N LEU A 347 14.67 1.51 -13.85
CA LEU A 347 13.87 0.43 -13.32
C LEU A 347 13.57 -0.66 -14.39
N ARG A 348 13.34 -0.27 -15.64
CA ARG A 348 13.16 -1.21 -16.77
C ARG A 348 14.33 -2.17 -17.01
N ASP A 349 15.52 -1.83 -16.55
CA ASP A 349 16.75 -2.61 -16.74
C ASP A 349 17.02 -3.57 -15.56
N THR A 350 16.13 -3.59 -14.56
CA THR A 350 16.27 -4.37 -13.33
C THR A 350 15.50 -5.68 -13.39
N PRO A 351 15.76 -6.65 -12.50
CA PRO A 351 15.01 -7.90 -12.44
C PRO A 351 13.56 -7.75 -11.91
N VAL A 352 13.10 -6.53 -11.63
CA VAL A 352 11.73 -6.29 -11.16
C VAL A 352 10.73 -6.79 -12.21
N LYS A 353 9.81 -7.67 -11.79
CA LYS A 353 8.84 -8.24 -12.73
C LYS A 353 7.88 -7.18 -13.29
N SER A 354 7.64 -7.19 -14.61
CA SER A 354 6.75 -6.22 -15.27
C SER A 354 5.31 -6.23 -14.75
N ASN A 355 4.80 -7.40 -14.37
CA ASN A 355 3.46 -7.53 -13.79
C ASN A 355 3.34 -6.84 -12.42
N ARG A 356 4.43 -6.73 -11.65
CA ARG A 356 4.48 -5.97 -10.39
C ARG A 356 4.32 -4.48 -10.64
N ILE A 357 5.05 -3.94 -11.62
CA ILE A 357 4.96 -2.53 -12.03
C ILE A 357 3.55 -2.22 -12.56
N GLN A 358 2.99 -3.11 -13.38
CA GLN A 358 1.62 -2.99 -13.86
C GLN A 358 0.60 -3.03 -12.72
N GLY A 359 0.80 -3.87 -11.70
CA GLY A 359 -0.05 -3.90 -10.50
C GLY A 359 -0.05 -2.58 -9.74
N ILE A 360 1.09 -1.89 -9.65
CA ILE A 360 1.20 -0.55 -9.07
C ILE A 360 0.37 0.46 -9.87
N VAL A 361 0.49 0.44 -11.21
CA VAL A 361 -0.26 1.34 -12.11
C VAL A 361 -1.77 1.10 -12.03
N ARG A 362 -2.21 -0.16 -11.98
CA ARG A 362 -3.63 -0.52 -11.87
C ARG A 362 -4.25 -0.07 -10.55
N ASN A 363 -3.46 -0.01 -9.48
CA ASN A 363 -3.87 0.44 -8.15
C ASN A 363 -3.54 1.92 -7.87
N ALA A 364 -3.23 2.70 -8.92
CA ALA A 364 -2.94 4.12 -8.77
C ALA A 364 -4.15 4.89 -8.21
N VAL A 365 -3.89 5.82 -7.30
CA VAL A 365 -4.90 6.69 -6.70
C VAL A 365 -5.11 7.89 -7.62
N ARG A 366 -6.37 8.26 -7.87
CA ARG A 366 -6.66 9.51 -8.60
C ARG A 366 -6.65 10.71 -7.69
N CYS A 367 -5.90 11.69 -8.12
CA CYS A 367 -5.78 12.98 -7.47
C CYS A 367 -6.93 13.93 -7.84
N GLY A 368 -7.52 13.75 -9.02
CA GLY A 368 -8.68 14.53 -9.43
C GLY A 368 -8.97 14.38 -10.92
N ALA A 369 -9.96 15.14 -11.37
CA ALA A 369 -10.21 15.35 -12.79
C ALA A 369 -10.68 16.77 -13.09
N ARG A 370 -10.47 17.18 -14.34
CA ARG A 370 -10.98 18.43 -14.88
C ARG A 370 -11.66 18.15 -16.22
N TYR A 371 -12.82 18.77 -16.42
CA TYR A 371 -13.62 18.60 -17.62
C TYR A 371 -13.72 19.95 -18.34
N TYR A 372 -13.65 19.90 -19.67
CA TYR A 372 -13.73 21.07 -20.52
C TYR A 372 -14.97 21.00 -21.41
N ARG A 373 -15.57 22.17 -21.70
CA ARG A 373 -16.77 22.28 -22.55
C ARG A 373 -16.55 21.83 -23.99
N ASP A 374 -15.30 21.79 -24.44
CA ASP A 374 -14.89 21.34 -25.77
C ASP A 374 -14.72 19.82 -25.88
N GLY A 375 -15.15 19.07 -24.86
CA GLY A 375 -15.09 17.62 -24.86
C GLY A 375 -13.72 17.04 -24.55
N ARG A 376 -12.91 17.76 -23.77
CA ARG A 376 -11.68 17.26 -23.18
C ARG A 376 -11.85 16.93 -21.69
N ALA A 377 -11.15 15.91 -21.23
CA ALA A 377 -10.94 15.63 -19.81
C ALA A 377 -9.46 15.47 -19.49
N GLU A 378 -9.11 15.86 -18.28
CA GLU A 378 -7.81 15.58 -17.66
C GLU A 378 -8.02 14.76 -16.40
N VAL A 379 -7.19 13.76 -16.19
CA VAL A 379 -7.15 12.95 -14.97
C VAL A 379 -5.70 12.88 -14.50
N VAL A 380 -5.47 13.05 -13.19
CA VAL A 380 -4.15 12.81 -12.59
C VAL A 380 -4.22 11.58 -11.73
N LEU A 381 -3.35 10.61 -12.02
CA LEU A 381 -3.13 9.41 -11.22
C LEU A 381 -1.80 9.51 -10.49
N ALA A 382 -1.72 8.87 -9.33
CA ALA A 382 -0.52 8.81 -8.52
C ALA A 382 -0.33 7.40 -7.93
N ALA A 383 0.91 6.90 -7.95
CA ALA A 383 1.23 5.58 -7.42
C ALA A 383 2.56 5.56 -6.64
N PRO A 384 2.63 4.83 -5.52
CA PRO A 384 3.87 4.70 -4.76
C PRO A 384 4.83 3.76 -5.49
N PHE A 385 6.12 4.08 -5.45
CA PHE A 385 7.16 3.21 -6.02
C PHE A 385 8.08 2.59 -4.98
N GLU A 386 7.84 2.81 -3.68
CA GLU A 386 8.68 2.29 -2.60
C GLU A 386 8.77 0.75 -2.60
N GLY A 387 7.65 0.07 -2.88
CA GLY A 387 7.55 -1.40 -2.82
C GLY A 387 8.34 -2.18 -3.90
N ILE A 388 9.02 -1.49 -4.82
CA ILE A 388 9.87 -2.09 -5.87
C ILE A 388 11.34 -1.69 -5.77
N VAL A 389 11.68 -0.77 -4.85
CA VAL A 389 13.02 -0.18 -4.73
C VAL A 389 14.08 -1.23 -4.36
N THR A 390 13.80 -2.11 -3.41
CA THR A 390 14.80 -3.10 -2.99
C THR A 390 15.00 -4.26 -3.94
N GLU A 391 13.95 -4.62 -4.68
CA GLU A 391 14.03 -5.63 -5.74
C GLU A 391 14.93 -5.11 -6.88
N ALA A 392 14.85 -3.80 -7.16
CA ALA A 392 15.69 -3.11 -8.13
C ALA A 392 17.17 -3.00 -7.70
N ILE A 393 17.45 -2.60 -6.45
CA ILE A 393 18.80 -2.19 -6.00
C ILE A 393 19.67 -3.35 -5.48
N LYS A 394 19.06 -4.42 -4.95
CA LYS A 394 19.78 -5.54 -4.28
C LYS A 394 20.85 -5.07 -3.27
N PRO A 395 20.46 -4.47 -2.13
CA PRO A 395 21.43 -4.06 -1.10
C PRO A 395 22.16 -5.28 -0.51
N GLU A 396 23.49 -5.18 -0.40
CA GLU A 396 24.38 -6.27 0.06
C GLU A 396 24.97 -6.02 1.46
N GLY A 397 24.66 -4.87 2.08
CA GLY A 397 25.18 -4.54 3.41
C GLY A 397 24.72 -5.53 4.47
N THR A 398 25.64 -5.95 5.34
CA THR A 398 25.28 -6.66 6.56
C THR A 398 24.78 -5.66 7.60
N PRO A 399 23.76 -6.01 8.41
CA PRO A 399 23.45 -5.21 9.58
C PRO A 399 24.71 -5.08 10.43
N GLY A 400 25.18 -3.85 10.66
CA GLY A 400 26.20 -3.64 11.68
C GLY A 400 25.68 -4.24 12.99
N THR A 401 26.48 -5.07 13.67
CA THR A 401 26.08 -5.74 14.90
C THR A 401 25.50 -4.70 15.86
N PRO A 402 24.27 -4.87 16.40
CA PRO A 402 23.69 -3.95 17.36
C PRO A 402 24.36 -4.15 18.73
N VAL A 403 25.66 -3.87 18.81
CA VAL A 403 26.43 -3.86 20.05
C VAL A 403 27.28 -2.62 20.04
N GLN A 404 26.61 -1.47 20.02
CA GLN A 404 27.06 -0.26 20.67
C GLN A 404 25.86 0.66 20.71
N THR A 405 25.39 0.97 21.92
CA THR A 405 24.78 2.27 22.17
C THR A 405 25.67 3.28 21.46
N LEU A 406 25.17 3.96 20.42
CA LEU A 406 25.87 5.09 19.81
C LEU A 406 26.42 5.91 20.98
N ALA A 407 27.74 5.97 21.11
CA ALA A 407 28.35 6.75 22.19
C ALA A 407 27.65 8.12 22.16
N ALA A 408 27.33 8.68 23.32
CA ALA A 408 26.49 9.87 23.40
C ALA A 408 27.10 11.09 22.69
N ALA A 409 28.26 10.99 22.01
CA ALA A 409 28.88 11.97 21.12
C ALA A 409 28.94 11.57 19.60
N ALA A 410 28.58 10.34 19.22
CA ALA A 410 28.71 9.87 17.83
C ALA A 410 27.68 10.52 16.89
N ALA A 411 28.07 10.72 15.63
CA ALA A 411 27.21 11.20 14.56
C ALA A 411 26.05 10.23 14.30
N THR A 412 24.86 10.78 14.08
CA THR A 412 23.61 9.99 14.02
C THR A 412 23.15 9.70 12.60
N GLY A 413 23.68 10.42 11.60
CA GLY A 413 23.34 10.30 10.19
C GLY A 413 24.15 11.27 9.32
N LEU A 414 23.90 11.22 8.00
CA LEU A 414 24.55 12.05 6.98
C LEU A 414 23.52 12.87 6.19
N ILE A 415 23.67 14.19 6.18
CA ILE A 415 22.92 15.08 5.29
C ILE A 415 23.84 15.51 4.15
N VAL A 416 23.41 15.27 2.91
CA VAL A 416 24.12 15.70 1.70
C VAL A 416 23.36 16.88 1.08
N ASP A 417 23.95 18.06 1.16
CA ASP A 417 23.45 19.30 0.57
C ASP A 417 23.87 19.38 -0.90
N THR A 418 22.88 19.30 -1.80
CA THR A 418 23.07 19.49 -3.25
C THR A 418 22.40 20.77 -3.74
N THR A 419 22.04 21.71 -2.85
CA THR A 419 21.38 22.97 -3.24
C THR A 419 22.26 23.79 -4.18
N GLY A 420 21.64 24.48 -5.13
CA GLY A 420 22.35 25.18 -6.21
C GLY A 420 23.14 24.26 -7.17
N SER A 421 22.93 22.94 -7.13
CA SER A 421 23.47 21.99 -8.11
C SER A 421 22.37 21.42 -9.01
N ASN A 422 22.74 20.91 -10.18
CA ASN A 422 21.81 20.25 -11.11
C ASN A 422 21.67 18.74 -10.83
N TYR A 423 21.78 18.33 -9.57
CA TYR A 423 21.65 16.92 -9.19
C TYR A 423 20.22 16.41 -9.41
N TYR A 424 20.10 15.26 -10.07
CA TYR A 424 18.83 14.58 -10.28
C TYR A 424 18.77 13.32 -9.40
N PRO A 425 17.77 13.18 -8.51
CA PRO A 425 17.66 12.04 -7.61
C PRO A 425 17.56 10.68 -8.33
N VAL A 426 18.06 9.65 -7.64
CA VAL A 426 18.01 8.23 -8.05
C VAL A 426 17.68 7.33 -6.86
N LEU A 427 17.24 6.10 -7.11
CA LEU A 427 16.84 5.17 -6.04
C LEU A 427 18.04 4.71 -5.16
N ALA A 428 19.21 4.53 -5.76
CA ALA A 428 20.47 4.12 -5.13
C ALA A 428 21.56 5.19 -5.35
N PRO A 429 21.51 6.32 -4.61
CA PRO A 429 22.53 7.35 -4.75
C PRO A 429 23.90 6.84 -4.31
N GLU A 430 24.93 7.32 -5.00
CA GLU A 430 26.33 7.04 -4.69
C GLU A 430 27.04 8.36 -4.37
N LEU A 431 27.64 8.46 -3.20
CA LEU A 431 28.50 9.57 -2.80
C LEU A 431 29.95 9.10 -2.84
N VAL A 432 30.79 9.83 -3.58
CA VAL A 432 32.23 9.58 -3.72
C VAL A 432 33.04 10.82 -3.34
N THR A 433 34.32 10.64 -3.06
CA THR A 433 35.30 11.73 -3.00
C THR A 433 35.71 12.19 -4.40
N PRO A 434 36.41 13.33 -4.56
CA PRO A 434 36.88 13.81 -5.87
C PRO A 434 37.78 12.83 -6.64
N ASP A 435 38.52 11.98 -5.93
CA ASP A 435 39.35 10.90 -6.49
C ASP A 435 38.55 9.63 -6.85
N GLY A 436 37.23 9.62 -6.59
CA GLY A 436 36.34 8.50 -6.90
C GLY A 436 36.23 7.43 -5.82
N THR A 437 36.82 7.65 -4.64
CA THR A 437 36.68 6.72 -3.51
C THR A 437 35.25 6.77 -2.97
N ILE A 438 34.63 5.60 -2.80
CA ILE A 438 33.25 5.49 -2.28
C ILE A 438 33.18 5.97 -0.83
N VAL A 439 32.25 6.88 -0.56
CA VAL A 439 31.89 7.36 0.78
C VAL A 439 30.63 6.67 1.27
N TYR A 440 29.60 6.58 0.42
CA TYR A 440 28.34 5.92 0.72
C TYR A 440 27.63 5.43 -0.55
N ASN A 441 27.09 4.21 -0.52
CA ASN A 441 26.23 3.67 -1.57
C ASN A 441 25.29 2.56 -1.03
N SER A 442 24.58 1.86 -1.92
CA SER A 442 23.68 0.76 -1.58
C SER A 442 24.36 -0.45 -0.92
N GLN A 443 25.67 -0.65 -1.09
CA GLN A 443 26.40 -1.75 -0.45
C GLN A 443 26.66 -1.49 1.03
N ASN A 444 26.65 -0.23 1.47
CA ASN A 444 26.69 0.08 2.90
C ASN A 444 25.37 -0.31 3.58
N ALA A 445 24.25 -0.24 2.86
CA ALA A 445 22.91 -0.34 3.40
C ALA A 445 22.53 -1.78 3.78
N ALA A 446 22.12 -1.99 5.02
CA ALA A 446 21.57 -3.26 5.48
C ALA A 446 20.23 -3.53 4.80
N LYS A 447 20.05 -4.73 4.25
CA LYS A 447 18.86 -5.09 3.45
C LYS A 447 17.53 -4.73 4.10
N GLY A 448 17.35 -5.02 5.39
CA GLY A 448 16.12 -4.68 6.12
C GLY A 448 15.86 -3.17 6.27
N TRP A 449 16.93 -2.38 6.41
CA TRP A 449 16.83 -0.91 6.51
C TRP A 449 16.59 -0.26 5.16
N ALA A 450 17.31 -0.70 4.12
CA ALA A 450 17.09 -0.28 2.74
C ALA A 450 15.65 -0.58 2.30
N HIS A 451 15.11 -1.70 2.73
CA HIS A 451 13.71 -2.08 2.51
C HIS A 451 12.72 -1.13 3.16
N LYS A 452 12.95 -0.78 4.43
CA LYS A 452 12.03 0.09 5.17
C LYS A 452 12.11 1.56 4.75
N HIS A 453 13.30 2.07 4.41
CA HIS A 453 13.52 3.51 4.28
C HIS A 453 14.06 3.95 2.91
N GLY A 454 14.34 3.01 2.01
CA GLY A 454 15.18 3.26 0.84
C GLY A 454 16.64 3.52 1.23
N ILE A 455 17.51 3.66 0.23
CA ILE A 455 18.95 3.93 0.45
C ILE A 455 19.16 5.33 1.04
N ALA A 456 18.44 6.33 0.55
CA ALA A 456 18.45 7.68 1.11
C ALA A 456 17.03 8.28 1.13
N GLY A 457 16.86 9.34 1.92
CA GLY A 457 15.67 10.20 1.91
C GLY A 457 15.95 11.44 1.09
N PHE A 458 14.92 12.02 0.47
CA PHE A 458 15.05 13.26 -0.29
C PHE A 458 14.19 14.33 0.36
N GLN A 459 14.75 15.51 0.55
CA GLN A 459 14.06 16.64 1.18
C GLN A 459 14.28 17.91 0.37
N GLY A 460 13.22 18.72 0.24
CA GLY A 460 13.27 19.98 -0.52
C GLY A 460 14.02 21.11 0.18
N SER A 461 14.38 20.96 1.46
CA SER A 461 15.09 21.99 2.24
C SER A 461 15.96 21.39 3.34
N MET A 462 16.93 22.18 3.80
CA MET A 462 17.80 21.81 4.91
C MET A 462 17.03 21.64 6.23
N ASP A 463 16.00 22.45 6.48
CA ASP A 463 15.21 22.36 7.71
C ASP A 463 14.37 21.08 7.73
N ALA A 464 13.76 20.71 6.59
CA ALA A 464 13.07 19.42 6.45
C ALA A 464 14.04 18.23 6.62
N ALA A 465 15.26 18.34 6.09
CA ALA A 465 16.29 17.31 6.28
C ALA A 465 16.74 17.12 7.73
N ARG A 466 16.84 18.21 8.51
CA ARG A 466 17.16 18.14 9.94
C ARG A 466 16.01 17.59 10.77
N ALA A 467 14.77 17.84 10.35
CA ALA A 467 13.57 17.33 11.01
C ALA A 467 13.27 15.86 10.66
N ASP A 468 13.90 15.30 9.62
CA ASP A 468 13.67 13.93 9.18
C ASP A 468 14.03 12.92 10.29
N PRO A 469 13.06 12.10 10.78
CA PRO A 469 13.31 11.14 11.85
C PRO A 469 14.45 10.16 11.57
N ARG A 470 14.81 9.93 10.29
CA ARG A 470 15.89 9.00 9.92
C ARG A 470 17.28 9.50 10.31
N ILE A 471 17.47 10.82 10.44
CA ILE A 471 18.80 11.40 10.57
C ILE A 471 19.31 11.48 12.01
N GLY A 472 18.38 11.55 12.97
CA GLY A 472 18.69 11.72 14.40
C GLY A 472 19.26 13.10 14.74
N PRO A 473 19.59 13.34 16.02
CA PRO A 473 19.85 14.70 16.53
C PRO A 473 21.20 15.32 16.13
N ARG A 474 22.15 14.55 15.58
CA ARG A 474 23.51 15.02 15.24
C ARG A 474 23.98 14.53 13.87
N PRO A 475 23.42 15.07 12.79
CA PRO A 475 23.89 14.77 11.45
C PRO A 475 25.26 15.36 11.17
N VAL A 476 26.07 14.65 10.38
CA VAL A 476 27.17 15.27 9.63
C VAL A 476 26.57 15.85 8.36
N ILE A 477 26.83 17.14 8.11
CA ILE A 477 26.31 17.85 6.94
C ILE A 477 27.47 18.11 5.99
N VAL A 478 27.34 17.67 4.74
CA VAL A 478 28.33 17.89 3.67
C VAL A 478 27.68 18.43 2.41
N ARG A 479 28.44 19.19 1.63
CA ARG A 479 28.08 19.58 0.27
C ARG A 479 28.61 18.59 -0.75
N ALA A 480 27.77 18.29 -1.73
CA ALA A 480 28.14 17.49 -2.89
C ALA A 480 27.48 18.03 -4.16
N GLY A 481 28.11 17.78 -5.30
CA GLY A 481 27.57 18.10 -6.62
C GLY A 481 27.56 16.88 -7.54
N PRO A 482 26.86 16.95 -8.67
CA PRO A 482 26.87 15.86 -9.65
C PRO A 482 28.27 15.63 -10.24
N ASP A 483 28.64 14.37 -10.45
CA ASP A 483 29.85 13.99 -11.19
C ASP A 483 29.72 14.44 -12.65
N SER A 484 30.82 14.96 -13.22
CA SER A 484 30.82 15.50 -14.58
C SER A 484 30.57 14.45 -15.68
N ARG A 485 30.91 13.19 -15.41
CA ARG A 485 30.75 12.05 -16.33
C ARG A 485 29.52 11.22 -16.00
N LEU A 486 29.07 11.26 -14.75
CA LEU A 486 27.91 10.51 -14.26
C LEU A 486 27.01 11.39 -13.38
N PRO A 487 26.16 12.26 -13.95
CA PRO A 487 25.45 13.31 -13.20
C PRO A 487 24.58 12.84 -12.02
N GLN A 488 24.20 11.56 -11.98
CA GLN A 488 23.45 10.94 -10.87
C GLN A 488 24.33 10.44 -9.71
N ARG A 489 25.65 10.42 -9.88
CA ARG A 489 26.63 10.19 -8.81
C ARG A 489 27.00 11.52 -8.18
N LEU A 490 27.05 11.55 -6.85
CA LEU A 490 27.43 12.71 -6.07
C LEU A 490 28.93 12.69 -5.74
N VAL A 491 29.59 13.83 -5.95
CA VAL A 491 30.99 14.05 -5.59
C VAL A 491 31.05 15.03 -4.42
N LEU A 492 31.66 14.59 -3.32
CA LEU A 492 31.91 15.38 -2.12
C LEU A 492 32.73 16.63 -2.47
N SER A 493 32.30 17.78 -1.98
CA SER A 493 33.02 19.03 -2.19
C SER A 493 34.39 19.01 -1.49
N ALA A 494 35.39 19.66 -2.10
CA ALA A 494 36.72 19.77 -1.52
C ALA A 494 36.71 20.50 -0.15
N VAL A 495 35.77 21.42 0.06
CA VAL A 495 35.59 22.16 1.32
C VAL A 495 35.22 21.22 2.47
N ASP A 496 34.44 20.17 2.19
CA ASP A 496 33.99 19.21 3.20
C ASP A 496 34.83 17.92 3.24
N ALA A 497 35.96 17.87 2.53
CA ALA A 497 36.86 16.71 2.53
C ALA A 497 37.34 16.35 3.96
N GLY A 498 37.50 17.35 4.84
CA GLY A 498 37.87 17.13 6.25
C GLY A 498 36.82 16.37 7.06
N LYS A 499 35.55 16.36 6.64
CA LYS A 499 34.46 15.63 7.32
C LYS A 499 34.42 14.15 6.97
N LEU A 500 35.22 13.70 5.99
CA LEU A 500 35.27 12.30 5.55
C LEU A 500 35.64 11.33 6.69
N ALA A 501 36.55 11.74 7.58
CA ALA A 501 36.95 10.92 8.72
C ALA A 501 35.77 10.67 9.67
N GLU A 502 34.93 11.69 9.91
CA GLU A 502 33.74 11.59 10.75
C GLU A 502 32.68 10.68 10.10
N ILE A 503 32.48 10.78 8.78
CA ILE A 503 31.57 9.91 8.02
C ILE A 503 32.02 8.43 8.09
N ARG A 504 33.33 8.18 8.02
CA ARG A 504 33.86 6.82 8.13
C ARG A 504 33.70 6.22 9.53
N GLN A 505 33.47 7.04 10.55
CA GLN A 505 33.22 6.60 11.93
C GLN A 505 31.75 6.31 12.24
N MET A 506 30.83 6.39 11.27
CA MET A 506 29.40 6.11 11.46
C MET A 506 28.86 4.90 10.67
N PRO A 507 29.55 3.73 10.63
CA PRO A 507 29.13 2.59 9.81
C PRO A 507 27.74 2.06 10.19
N VAL A 508 27.35 2.14 11.46
CA VAL A 508 26.01 1.75 11.92
C VAL A 508 24.95 2.66 11.30
N ALA A 509 25.13 3.99 11.35
CA ALA A 509 24.17 4.93 10.78
C ALA A 509 24.03 4.75 9.26
N LEU A 510 25.15 4.56 8.55
CA LEU A 510 25.15 4.30 7.10
C LEU A 510 24.47 2.97 6.76
N SER A 511 24.73 1.90 7.53
CA SER A 511 24.04 0.62 7.36
C SER A 511 22.55 0.70 7.62
N GLN A 512 22.12 1.62 8.48
CA GLN A 512 20.72 1.91 8.76
C GLN A 512 20.10 2.91 7.78
N CYS A 513 20.78 3.24 6.68
CA CYS A 513 20.33 4.19 5.66
C CYS A 513 19.98 5.56 6.26
N ARG A 514 20.69 6.01 7.29
CA ARG A 514 20.47 7.32 7.92
C ARG A 514 21.11 8.44 7.09
N VAL A 515 20.65 8.54 5.85
CA VAL A 515 21.16 9.48 4.85
C VAL A 515 19.99 10.26 4.27
N VAL A 516 20.10 11.59 4.27
CA VAL A 516 19.15 12.51 3.63
C VAL A 516 19.90 13.35 2.61
N ILE A 517 19.33 13.48 1.41
CA ILE A 517 19.84 14.33 0.34
C ILE A 517 18.89 15.52 0.20
N VAL A 518 19.43 16.73 0.37
CA VAL A 518 18.69 17.97 0.12
C VAL A 518 18.80 18.32 -1.34
N THR A 519 17.67 18.29 -2.05
CA THR A 519 17.61 18.55 -3.49
C THR A 519 16.50 19.54 -3.79
N GLU A 520 16.81 20.54 -4.61
CA GLU A 520 15.79 21.39 -5.19
C GLU A 520 15.09 20.56 -6.27
N GLN A 521 13.94 19.96 -5.93
CA GLN A 521 13.19 19.14 -6.88
C GLN A 521 13.03 19.93 -8.19
N PRO A 522 13.53 19.44 -9.33
CA PRO A 522 13.27 20.12 -10.58
C PRO A 522 11.77 20.07 -10.83
N LYS A 523 11.16 21.24 -11.06
CA LYS A 523 9.88 21.29 -11.76
C LYS A 523 10.15 20.71 -13.14
N LEU A 524 9.74 19.46 -13.37
CA LEU A 524 9.78 18.84 -14.71
C LEU A 524 9.16 19.85 -15.68
N GLN A 525 9.95 20.26 -16.68
CA GLN A 525 9.62 21.37 -17.59
C GLN A 525 8.33 21.09 -18.35
#